data_AF-A0A3D3BZP3-F1
#
_entry.id   AF-A0A3D3BZP3-F1
#
_cell.length_a   1.000
_cell.length_b   1.000
_cell.length_c   1.000
_cell.angle_alpha   90.00
_cell.angle_beta   90.00
_cell.angle_gamma   90.00
#
_symmetry.space_group_name_H-M   'P 1'
#
loop_
_entity.id
_entity.type
_entity.pdbx_description
1 polymer ?
#
loop_
_entity_poly.entity_id
_entity_poly.type
_entity_poly.pdbx_seq_one_letter_code
_entity_poly.pdbx_strand_id
1 'polypeptide(L)'
;MTFAEGYNMRYRYRYTVRADGKTTILDGEYLEGEPKGVTGKNTRKEHRALLEKLVSRVEYAPIIIDGRPKALINLETEFDMDADYER
;
A
#
# COMPACT_ATOMS: atom_id res chain seq x y z
N MET A 1 -18.22 -6.64 0.48
CA MET A 1 -18.00 -5.46 1.35
C MET A 1 -18.06 -4.26 0.43
N THR A 2 -19.16 -3.52 0.44
CA THR A 2 -19.37 -2.41 -0.50
C THR A 2 -18.77 -1.18 0.15
N PHE A 3 -17.65 -0.69 -0.39
CA PHE A 3 -17.11 0.60 -0.04
C PHE A 3 -18.20 1.62 -0.42
N ALA A 4 -18.80 2.26 0.59
CA ALA A 4 -19.92 3.16 0.36
C ALA A 4 -19.41 4.39 -0.40
N GLU A 5 -20.00 4.59 -1.57
CA GLU A 5 -19.80 5.69 -2.52
C GLU A 5 -18.50 5.64 -3.33
N GLY A 6 -18.66 5.57 -4.66
CA GLY A 6 -17.59 5.45 -5.64
C GLY A 6 -16.71 6.68 -5.72
N TYR A 7 -15.75 6.78 -4.81
CA TYR A 7 -14.60 7.64 -4.98
C TYR A 7 -13.50 6.80 -5.63
N ASN A 8 -13.01 7.22 -6.79
CA ASN A 8 -11.69 6.77 -7.25
C ASN A 8 -10.69 7.25 -6.18
N MET A 9 -10.07 6.31 -5.49
CA MET A 9 -9.12 6.63 -4.44
C MET A 9 -7.73 6.36 -4.97
N ARG A 10 -6.86 7.37 -4.88
CA ARG A 10 -5.45 7.21 -5.21
C ARG A 10 -4.64 7.40 -3.96
N TYR A 11 -3.83 6.41 -3.62
CA TYR A 11 -3.03 6.42 -2.40
C TYR A 11 -1.58 6.10 -2.71
N ARG A 12 -0.71 7.01 -2.33
CA ARG A 12 0.73 6.80 -2.43
C ARG A 12 1.21 6.24 -1.10
N TYR A 13 1.97 5.15 -1.15
CA TYR A 13 2.60 4.62 0.06
C TYR A 13 4.09 4.39 -0.15
N ARG A 14 4.83 4.64 0.93
CA ARG A 14 6.26 4.40 0.99
C ARG A 14 6.53 3.13 1.74
N TYR A 15 7.48 2.35 1.25
CA TYR A 15 7.82 1.08 1.85
C TYR A 15 9.32 0.79 1.74
N THR A 16 9.75 -0.19 2.52
CA THR A 16 11.10 -0.73 2.49
C THR A 16 11.02 -2.22 2.22
N VAL A 17 12.03 -2.73 1.54
CA VAL A 17 12.26 -4.17 1.38
C VAL A 17 13.56 -4.48 2.11
N ARG A 18 13.47 -5.31 3.13
CA ARG A 18 14.65 -5.74 3.90
C ARG A 18 15.47 -6.74 3.09
N ALA A 19 16.71 -6.97 3.53
CA ALA A 19 17.62 -7.93 2.92
C ALA A 19 17.10 -9.38 2.94
N ASP A 20 16.12 -9.68 3.80
CA ASP A 20 15.41 -10.97 3.88
C ASP A 20 14.16 -11.03 2.97
N GLY A 21 13.96 -10.04 2.10
CA GLY A 21 12.83 -9.96 1.17
C GLY A 21 11.53 -9.46 1.81
N LYS A 22 11.51 -9.18 3.12
CA LYS A 22 10.30 -8.71 3.81
C LYS A 22 10.02 -7.25 3.51
N THR A 23 8.77 -7.00 3.12
CA THR A 23 8.29 -5.65 2.83
C THR A 23 7.62 -5.02 4.04
N THR A 24 7.89 -3.75 4.30
CA THR A 24 7.28 -2.99 5.41
C THR A 24 6.87 -1.62 4.92
N ILE A 25 5.59 -1.27 5.11
CA ILE A 25 5.06 0.06 4.80
C ILE A 25 5.54 1.05 5.88
N LEU A 26 6.17 2.14 5.45
CA LEU A 26 6.61 3.24 6.32
C LEU A 26 5.44 4.17 6.62
N ASP A 27 4.84 4.73 5.57
CA ASP A 27 3.74 5.67 5.64
C ASP A 27 3.01 5.74 4.28
N GLY A 28 2.04 6.65 4.18
CA GLY A 28 1.39 6.94 2.91
C GLY A 28 0.34 8.03 3.06
N GLU A 29 -0.05 8.60 1.93
CA GLU A 29 -0.96 9.73 1.81
C GLU A 29 -1.99 9.49 0.71
N TYR A 30 -3.19 10.02 0.92
CA TYR A 30 -4.22 10.05 -0.12
C TYR A 30 -3.89 11.18 -1.09
N LEU A 31 -3.68 10.83 -2.34
CA LEU A 31 -3.55 11.80 -3.43
C LEU A 31 -4.93 12.26 -3.89
N GLU A 32 -5.90 11.33 -3.96
CA GLU A 32 -7.29 11.61 -4.34
C GLU A 32 -8.26 10.72 -3.55
N GLY A 33 -9.51 11.18 -3.39
CA GLY A 33 -10.57 10.40 -2.75
C GLY A 33 -10.39 10.19 -1.24
N GLU A 34 -9.68 11.09 -0.53
CA GLU A 34 -9.49 10.96 0.92
C GLU A 34 -10.84 10.87 1.65
N PRO A 35 -11.11 9.79 2.39
CA PRO A 35 -12.42 9.59 2.99
C PRO A 35 -12.57 10.46 4.24
N LYS A 36 -13.70 11.18 4.32
CA LYS A 36 -14.02 12.19 5.34
C LYS A 36 -15.10 11.70 6.32
N GLY A 37 -15.19 12.35 7.48
CA GLY A 37 -16.21 12.05 8.50
C GLY A 37 -16.00 10.75 9.28
N VAL A 38 -17.05 10.28 9.95
CA VAL A 38 -17.01 9.08 10.81
C VAL A 38 -16.76 7.80 9.99
N THR A 39 -17.43 7.69 8.82
CA THR A 39 -17.22 6.60 7.86
C THR A 39 -15.78 6.57 7.37
N GLY A 40 -15.17 7.73 7.13
CA GLY A 40 -13.79 7.79 6.63
C GLY A 40 -12.72 7.29 7.60
N LYS A 41 -12.96 7.31 8.92
CA LYS A 41 -12.03 6.69 9.88
C LYS A 41 -11.97 5.17 9.72
N ASN A 42 -13.10 4.53 9.46
CA ASN A 42 -13.15 3.08 9.25
C ASN A 42 -12.57 2.71 7.88
N THR A 43 -12.93 3.45 6.83
CA THR A 43 -12.36 3.27 5.49
C THR A 43 -10.84 3.38 5.49
N ARG A 44 -10.24 4.34 6.22
CA ARG A 44 -8.78 4.45 6.35
C ARG A 44 -8.13 3.21 6.97
N LYS A 45 -8.76 2.65 8.02
CA LYS A 45 -8.24 1.45 8.69
C LYS A 45 -8.33 0.22 7.80
N GLU A 46 -9.48 0.02 7.16
CA GLU A 46 -9.69 -1.09 6.22
C GLU A 46 -8.75 -1.00 5.04
N HIS A 47 -8.57 0.20 4.48
CA HIS A 47 -7.64 0.44 3.39
C HIS A 47 -6.19 0.17 3.81
N ARG A 48 -5.77 0.62 4.99
CA ARG A 48 -4.43 0.31 5.52
C ARG A 48 -4.21 -1.20 5.65
N ALA A 49 -5.19 -1.93 6.17
CA ALA A 49 -5.11 -3.39 6.28
C ALA A 49 -5.03 -4.08 4.91
N LEU A 50 -5.75 -3.57 3.91
CA LEU A 50 -5.69 -4.06 2.53
C LEU A 50 -4.30 -3.84 1.91
N LEU A 51 -3.72 -2.64 2.10
CA LEU A 51 -2.36 -2.34 1.65
C LEU A 51 -1.34 -3.23 2.34
N GLU A 52 -1.41 -3.40 3.67
CA GLU A 52 -0.50 -4.29 4.40
C GLU A 52 -0.60 -5.74 3.91
N LYS A 53 -1.82 -6.21 3.58
CA LYS A 53 -2.04 -7.54 3.01
C LYS A 53 -1.47 -7.67 1.59
N LEU A 54 -1.58 -6.65 0.74
CA LEU A 54 -1.01 -6.66 -0.60
C LEU A 54 0.52 -6.63 -0.55
N VAL A 55 1.07 -5.71 0.24
CA VAL A 55 2.51 -5.50 0.38
C VAL A 55 3.20 -6.70 1.03
N SER A 56 2.55 -7.38 1.97
CA SER A 56 3.08 -8.60 2.59
C SER A 56 3.08 -9.82 1.66
N ARG A 57 2.28 -9.83 0.60
CA ARG A 57 2.28 -10.91 -0.41
C ARG A 57 3.41 -10.76 -1.42
N VAL A 58 3.97 -9.56 -1.56
CA VAL A 58 5.08 -9.32 -2.48
C VAL A 58 6.38 -9.61 -1.74
N GLU A 59 6.89 -10.82 -1.95
CA GLU A 59 8.28 -11.16 -1.65
C GLU A 59 9.15 -10.62 -2.78
N TYR A 60 9.93 -9.59 -2.47
CA TYR A 60 10.90 -9.07 -3.42
C TYR A 60 12.18 -9.90 -3.35
N ALA A 61 12.69 -10.30 -4.51
CA ALA A 61 14.00 -10.93 -4.59
C ALA A 61 15.06 -9.97 -4.01
N PRO A 62 15.91 -10.42 -3.08
CA PRO A 62 16.92 -9.56 -2.49
C PRO A 62 17.92 -9.13 -3.57
N ILE A 63 18.18 -7.83 -3.66
CA ILE A 63 19.22 -7.33 -4.55
C ILE A 63 20.57 -7.66 -3.91
N ILE A 64 21.38 -8.43 -4.63
CA ILE A 64 22.72 -8.83 -4.19
C ILE A 64 23.73 -7.82 -4.74
N ILE A 65 24.45 -7.14 -3.84
CA ILE A 65 25.57 -6.25 -4.19
C ILE A 65 26.77 -6.74 -3.38
N ASP A 66 27.89 -7.00 -4.08
CA ASP A 66 29.12 -7.55 -3.50
C ASP A 66 28.89 -8.84 -2.70
N GLY A 67 28.04 -9.74 -3.23
CA GLY A 67 27.73 -11.03 -2.61
C GLY A 67 26.88 -10.93 -1.33
N ARG A 68 26.36 -9.75 -0.98
CA ARG A 68 25.52 -9.53 0.20
C ARG A 68 24.14 -9.02 -0.19
N PRO A 69 23.06 -9.55 0.39
CA PRO A 69 21.73 -8.99 0.17
C PRO A 69 21.66 -7.58 0.78
N LYS A 70 21.12 -6.65 0.00
CA LYS A 70 20.91 -5.26 0.41
C LYS A 70 19.43 -4.98 0.57
N ALA A 71 19.11 -4.14 1.56
CA ALA A 71 17.78 -3.61 1.71
C ALA A 71 17.54 -2.49 0.69
N LEU A 72 16.33 -2.43 0.16
CA LEU A 72 15.83 -1.27 -0.59
C LEU A 72 15.05 -0.38 0.37
N ILE A 73 15.42 0.90 0.38
CA ILE A 73 14.78 1.92 1.21
C ILE A 73 14.12 2.98 0.33
N ASN A 74 13.13 3.67 0.87
CA ASN A 74 12.41 4.77 0.21
C ASN A 74 11.77 4.36 -1.13
N LEU A 75 11.24 3.15 -1.21
CA LEU A 75 10.43 2.75 -2.36
C LEU A 75 9.06 3.42 -2.25
N GLU A 76 8.56 3.93 -3.36
CA GLU A 76 7.24 4.54 -3.45
C GLU A 76 6.43 3.82 -4.51
N THR A 77 5.15 3.60 -4.22
CA THR A 77 4.22 3.14 -5.23
C THR A 77 2.84 3.72 -4.98
N GLU A 78 2.03 3.69 -6.02
CA GLU A 78 0.69 4.25 -6.00
C GLU A 78 -0.31 3.11 -6.13
N PHE A 79 -1.37 3.21 -5.34
CA PHE A 79 -2.47 2.28 -5.34
C PHE A 79 -3.72 3.04 -5.76
N ASP A 80 -4.19 2.71 -6.96
CA ASP A 80 -5.43 3.21 -7.53
C ASP A 80 -6.54 2.21 -7.21
N MET A 81 -7.51 2.64 -6.42
CA MET A 81 -8.77 1.95 -6.21
C MET A 81 -9.83 2.65 -7.04
N ASP A 82 -10.00 2.19 -8.28
CA ASP A 82 -11.15 2.58 -9.09
C ASP A 82 -12.40 1.92 -8.53
N ALA A 83 -13.53 2.62 -8.61
CA ALA A 83 -14.84 2.13 -8.17
C ALA A 83 -15.41 0.98 -9.03
N ASP A 84 -14.58 0.31 -9.84
CA ASP A 84 -14.97 -0.86 -10.62
C ASP A 84 -14.63 -2.12 -9.83
N TYR A 85 -15.36 -2.31 -8.72
CA TYR A 85 -15.44 -3.61 -8.07
C TYR A 85 -16.15 -4.57 -9.02
N GLU A 86 -15.39 -5.39 -9.73
CA GLU A 86 -15.75 -6.67 -10.37
C GLU A 86 -17.22 -6.84 -10.79
N ARG A 87 -17.45 -6.87 -12.10
CA ARG A 87 -18.60 -7.50 -12.73
C ARG A 87 -18.63 -9.01 -12.48
#